data_AF-A0A7Y8J815-F1
#
_entry.id   AF-A0A7Y8J815-F1
#
_cell.length_a   1.000
_cell.length_b   1.000
_cell.length_c   1.000
_cell.angle_alpha   90.00
_cell.angle_beta   90.00
_cell.angle_gamma   90.00
#
_symmetry.space_group_name_H-M   'P 1'
#
loop_
_entity.id
_entity.type
_entity.pdbx_description
1 polymer ?
#
loop_
_entity_poly.entity_id
_entity_poly.type
_entity_poly.pdbx_seq_one_letter_code
_entity_poly.pdbx_strand_id
1 'polypeptide(L)'
;MNSYFKNIILFLVVSIIIISCREEIIPPDNFVGRINDPVQLSERNSYILLLNANNFTMDLKVPIYFNSVKTRFNATLVEYQSGYARISVQDFNTTEKFRFFIAEDVAYHTELLDGFVPTTLFIHTENFSGKLKIEFRKIF
;
A
#
# COMPACT_ATOMS: atom_id res chain seq x y z
N MET A 1 19.27 -41.53 -27.97
CA MET A 1 19.05 -40.76 -26.73
C MET A 1 17.56 -40.66 -26.49
N ASN A 2 17.05 -41.49 -25.57
CA ASN A 2 15.67 -42.01 -25.57
C ASN A 2 14.60 -40.95 -25.25
N SER A 3 13.47 -41.04 -25.97
CA SER A 3 12.26 -40.21 -25.81
C SER A 3 11.80 -40.10 -24.35
N TYR A 4 11.97 -41.17 -23.56
CA TYR A 4 11.69 -41.19 -22.13
C TYR A 4 12.48 -40.17 -21.31
N PHE A 5 13.73 -39.89 -21.66
CA PHE A 5 14.58 -38.93 -20.95
C PHE A 5 14.11 -37.48 -21.20
N LYS A 6 13.57 -37.20 -22.40
CA LYS A 6 12.96 -35.89 -22.72
C LYS A 6 11.68 -35.65 -21.92
N ASN A 7 10.85 -36.68 -21.73
CA ASN A 7 9.59 -36.55 -20.98
C ASN A 7 9.81 -36.33 -19.48
N ILE A 8 10.85 -36.94 -18.89
CA ILE A 8 11.21 -36.72 -17.48
C ILE A 8 11.69 -35.29 -17.25
N ILE A 9 12.53 -34.75 -18.15
CA ILE A 9 13.02 -33.37 -18.05
C ILE A 9 11.87 -32.37 -18.18
N LEU A 10 10.94 -32.61 -19.11
CA LEU A 10 9.77 -31.74 -19.31
C LEU A 10 8.88 -31.69 -18.06
N PHE A 11 8.63 -32.84 -17.42
CA PHE A 11 7.86 -32.92 -16.18
C PHE A 11 8.52 -32.17 -15.02
N LEU A 12 9.86 -32.25 -14.92
CA LEU A 12 10.64 -31.59 -13.88
C LEU A 12 10.62 -30.07 -14.03
N VAL A 13 10.69 -29.56 -15.27
CA VAL A 13 10.58 -28.12 -15.56
C VAL A 13 9.18 -27.58 -15.23
N VAL A 14 8.12 -28.32 -15.58
CA VAL A 14 6.73 -27.92 -15.27
C VAL A 14 6.49 -27.89 -13.76
N SER A 15 7.09 -28.82 -13.02
CA SER A 15 6.95 -28.92 -11.55
C SER A 15 7.61 -27.75 -10.80
N ILE A 16 8.68 -27.16 -11.34
CA ILE A 16 9.37 -26.02 -10.71
C ILE A 16 8.55 -24.73 -10.86
N ILE A 17 7.81 -24.58 -11.96
CA ILE A 17 7.01 -23.37 -12.24
C ILE A 17 5.83 -23.25 -11.25
N ILE A 18 5.21 -24.37 -10.86
CA ILE A 18 4.07 -24.36 -9.92
C ILE A 18 4.47 -24.08 -8.47
N ILE A 19 5.73 -24.27 -8.07
CA ILE A 19 6.20 -23.98 -6.70
C ILE A 19 6.60 -22.49 -6.55
N SER A 20 6.84 -21.79 -7.66
CA SER A 20 7.30 -20.39 -7.65
C SER A 20 6.19 -19.35 -7.41
N CYS A 21 4.91 -19.72 -7.44
CA CYS A 21 3.80 -18.82 -7.14
C CYS A 21 3.28 -19.06 -5.72
N ARG A 22 4.13 -18.86 -4.71
CA ARG A 22 3.65 -18.73 -3.34
C ARG A 22 3.36 -17.25 -3.08
N GLU A 23 2.09 -16.88 -3.24
CA GLU A 23 1.59 -15.57 -2.81
C GLU A 23 1.58 -15.55 -1.28
N GLU A 24 2.30 -14.58 -0.69
CA GLU A 24 2.30 -14.37 0.75
C GLU A 24 1.01 -13.64 1.13
N ILE A 25 0.03 -14.40 1.65
CA ILE A 25 -1.26 -13.84 2.11
C ILE A 25 -1.03 -13.19 3.48
N ILE A 26 -0.97 -11.87 3.52
CA ILE A 26 -0.88 -11.10 4.77
C ILE A 26 -2.30 -10.90 5.32
N PRO A 27 -2.60 -11.34 6.56
CA PRO A 27 -3.93 -11.17 7.15
C PRO A 27 -4.26 -9.68 7.45
N PRO A 28 -5.52 -9.26 7.30
CA PRO A 28 -5.94 -7.84 7.26
C PRO A 28 -5.75 -7.04 8.57
N ASP A 29 -5.60 -7.73 9.70
CA ASP A 29 -5.42 -7.15 11.04
C ASP A 29 -3.98 -7.24 11.56
N ASN A 30 -3.04 -7.73 10.74
CA ASN A 30 -1.64 -7.78 11.10
C ASN A 30 -0.92 -6.58 10.47
N PHE A 31 -0.51 -5.61 11.28
CA PHE A 31 0.54 -4.65 10.91
C PHE A 31 1.89 -5.38 10.85
N VAL A 32 2.00 -6.39 9.99
CA VAL A 32 3.16 -7.27 9.88
C VAL A 32 3.77 -7.03 8.51
N GLY A 33 4.62 -6.02 8.48
CA GLY A 33 5.69 -5.87 7.51
C GLY A 33 7.02 -5.91 8.25
N ARG A 34 8.11 -6.17 7.53
CA ARG A 34 9.45 -5.96 8.08
C ARG A 34 9.59 -4.47 8.43
N ILE A 35 10.42 -4.18 9.44
CA ILE A 35 10.70 -2.78 9.80
C ILE A 35 11.30 -2.08 8.57
N ASN A 36 10.77 -0.91 8.24
CA ASN A 36 11.16 -0.08 7.10
C ASN A 36 10.91 -0.74 5.73
N ASP A 37 9.94 -1.66 5.65
CA ASP A 37 9.54 -2.34 4.42
C ASP A 37 8.02 -2.11 4.17
N PRO A 38 7.65 -1.01 3.47
CA PRO A 38 6.25 -0.67 3.23
C PRO A 38 5.56 -1.70 2.35
N VAL A 39 4.43 -2.22 2.82
CA VAL A 39 3.60 -3.17 2.08
C VAL A 39 2.46 -2.41 1.40
N GLN A 40 2.30 -2.61 0.10
CA GLN A 40 1.26 -1.99 -0.71
C GLN A 40 0.31 -3.06 -1.25
N LEU A 41 -0.98 -2.89 -0.98
CA LEU A 41 -2.03 -3.75 -1.49
C LEU A 41 -2.97 -2.91 -2.36
N SER A 42 -3.05 -3.24 -3.64
CA SER A 42 -3.91 -2.56 -4.60
C SER A 42 -4.96 -3.52 -5.11
N GLU A 43 -6.22 -3.21 -4.82
CA GLU A 43 -7.38 -3.93 -5.32
C GLU A 43 -8.21 -3.04 -6.25
N ARG A 44 -9.22 -3.62 -6.90
CA ARG A 44 -10.07 -2.91 -7.86
C ARG A 44 -10.73 -1.66 -7.27
N ASN A 45 -11.09 -1.70 -5.99
CA ASN A 45 -11.89 -0.67 -5.32
C ASN A 45 -11.18 -0.05 -4.13
N SER A 46 -9.93 -0.43 -3.86
CA SER A 46 -9.22 0.03 -2.68
C SER A 46 -7.71 -0.04 -2.83
N TYR A 47 -7.04 0.79 -2.04
CA TYR A 47 -5.60 0.71 -1.81
C TYR A 47 -5.33 0.77 -0.33
N ILE A 48 -4.38 -0.03 0.09
CA ILE A 48 -3.92 -0.09 1.47
C ILE A 48 -2.38 -0.01 1.45
N LEU A 49 -1.83 0.89 2.25
CA LEU A 49 -0.43 0.88 2.65
C LEU A 49 -0.34 0.46 4.10
N LEU A 50 0.54 -0.50 4.40
CA LEU A 50 0.95 -0.86 5.75
C LEU A 50 2.42 -0.51 5.90
N LEU A 51 2.76 0.25 6.95
CA LEU A 51 4.12 0.64 7.27
C LEU A 51 4.41 0.37 8.73
N ASN A 52 5.47 -0.37 9.00
CA ASN A 52 6.09 -0.49 10.31
C ASN A 52 7.47 0.17 10.23
N ALA A 53 7.64 1.32 10.86
CA ALA A 53 8.80 2.18 10.66
C ALA A 53 9.60 2.37 11.95
N ASN A 54 10.92 2.43 11.82
CA ASN A 54 11.86 2.90 12.82
C ASN A 54 12.85 3.85 12.15
N ASN A 55 12.73 5.14 12.46
CA ASN A 55 13.50 6.24 11.90
C ASN A 55 13.54 6.21 10.37
N PHE A 56 12.36 6.12 9.74
CA PHE A 56 12.23 5.91 8.30
C PHE A 56 11.88 7.19 7.55
N THR A 57 12.65 7.46 6.51
CA THR A 57 12.42 8.56 5.57
C THR A 57 12.20 7.97 4.19
N MET A 58 11.05 8.29 3.58
CA MET A 58 10.74 7.82 2.23
C MET A 58 9.88 8.83 1.48
N ASP A 59 9.97 8.76 0.16
CA ASP A 59 9.06 9.40 -0.77
C ASP A 59 8.46 8.32 -1.69
N LEU A 60 7.17 8.07 -1.52
CA LEU A 60 6.43 7.10 -2.31
C LEU A 60 5.39 7.82 -3.17
N LYS A 61 5.42 7.56 -4.47
CA LYS A 61 4.43 8.03 -5.44
C LYS A 61 3.72 6.82 -6.05
N VAL A 62 2.41 6.74 -5.85
CA VAL A 62 1.60 5.59 -6.29
C VAL A 62 0.51 6.04 -7.24
N PRO A 63 0.44 5.49 -8.46
CA PRO A 63 -0.70 5.71 -9.34
C PRO A 63 -1.92 4.96 -8.79
N ILE A 64 -3.04 5.67 -8.75
CA ILE A 64 -4.30 5.21 -8.19
C ILE A 64 -5.30 4.97 -9.33
N TYR A 65 -5.93 3.78 -9.37
CA TYR A 65 -6.82 3.41 -10.48
C TYR A 65 -8.29 3.22 -10.09
N PHE A 66 -8.69 3.58 -8.86
CA PHE A 66 -10.11 3.52 -8.47
C PHE A 66 -10.82 4.73 -9.08
N ASN A 67 -11.29 4.56 -10.33
CA ASN A 67 -12.08 5.56 -11.06
C ASN A 67 -13.39 5.84 -10.31
N SER A 68 -13.33 6.75 -9.34
CA SER A 68 -14.43 7.15 -8.46
C SER A 68 -14.31 8.61 -8.07
N VAL A 69 -15.42 9.33 -8.17
CA VAL A 69 -15.54 10.72 -7.69
C VAL A 69 -15.71 10.77 -6.16
N LYS A 70 -16.08 9.64 -5.55
CA LYS A 70 -16.27 9.47 -4.10
C LYS A 70 -15.34 8.39 -3.56
N THR A 71 -14.47 8.78 -2.65
CA THR A 71 -13.47 7.89 -2.03
C THR A 71 -13.39 8.19 -0.54
N ARG A 72 -13.37 7.15 0.30
CA ARG A 72 -13.07 7.27 1.73
C ARG A 72 -11.57 7.12 1.93
N PHE A 73 -10.97 8.10 2.58
CA PHE A 73 -9.63 8.03 3.14
C PHE A 73 -9.72 7.59 4.60
N ASN A 74 -8.89 6.65 5.01
CA ASN A 74 -8.66 6.27 6.40
C ASN A 74 -7.16 6.26 6.68
N ALA A 75 -6.77 6.79 7.83
CA ALA A 75 -5.43 6.62 8.38
C ALA A 75 -5.53 6.09 9.80
N THR A 76 -4.75 5.07 10.12
CA THR A 76 -4.65 4.50 11.46
C THR A 76 -3.19 4.56 11.89
N LEU A 77 -2.93 5.19 13.02
CA LEU A 77 -1.61 5.28 13.63
C LEU A 77 -1.61 4.46 14.92
N VAL A 78 -0.61 3.59 15.07
CA VAL A 78 -0.44 2.74 16.25
C VAL A 78 1.03 2.83 16.67
N GLU A 79 1.29 2.85 17.98
CA GLU A 79 2.66 2.88 18.52
C GLU A 79 3.52 4.02 17.92
N TYR A 80 2.95 5.22 17.76
CA TYR A 80 3.71 6.39 17.33
C TYR A 80 4.83 6.72 18.33
N GLN A 81 6.00 7.07 17.81
CA GLN A 81 7.17 7.41 18.62
C GLN A 81 7.77 8.76 18.21
N SER A 82 7.96 9.00 16.90
CA SER A 82 8.62 10.21 16.41
C SER A 82 8.44 10.45 14.91
N GLY A 83 8.83 11.66 14.47
CA GLY A 83 8.88 12.04 13.06
C GLY A 83 7.51 12.41 12.51
N TYR A 84 7.38 12.41 11.19
CA TYR A 84 6.07 12.69 10.59
C TYR A 84 5.85 11.93 9.28
N ALA A 85 4.58 11.80 8.92
CA ALA A 85 4.14 11.33 7.61
C ALA A 85 3.17 12.34 6.97
N ARG A 86 3.38 12.67 5.70
CA ARG A 86 2.49 13.49 4.90
C ARG A 86 1.91 12.65 3.78
N ILE A 87 0.58 12.63 3.71
CA ILE A 87 -0.17 11.98 2.65
C ILE A 87 -0.82 13.08 1.81
N SER A 88 -0.67 13.04 0.49
CA SER A 88 -1.37 13.97 -0.40
C SER A 88 -1.89 13.26 -1.64
N VAL A 89 -3.00 13.76 -2.17
CA VAL A 89 -3.68 13.17 -3.32
C VAL A 89 -3.84 14.22 -4.42
N GLN A 90 -3.52 13.83 -5.65
CA GLN A 90 -3.71 14.64 -6.85
C GLN A 90 -4.82 14.08 -7.74
N ASP A 91 -5.42 14.97 -8.54
CA ASP A 91 -6.36 14.64 -9.62
C ASP A 91 -5.64 14.50 -10.98
N PHE A 92 -6.40 14.35 -12.07
CA PHE A 92 -5.86 14.23 -13.43
C PHE A 92 -5.12 15.49 -13.91
N ASN A 93 -5.42 16.65 -13.33
CA ASN A 93 -4.78 17.93 -13.65
C ASN A 93 -3.54 18.17 -12.79
N THR A 94 -3.01 17.12 -12.15
CA THR A 94 -1.88 17.17 -11.19
C THR A 94 -2.08 18.16 -10.04
N THR A 95 -3.33 18.56 -9.80
CA THR A 95 -3.67 19.50 -8.74
C THR A 95 -3.83 18.73 -7.44
N GLU A 96 -3.15 19.15 -6.38
CA GLU A 96 -3.36 18.61 -5.04
C GLU A 96 -4.77 18.96 -4.57
N LYS A 97 -5.57 17.94 -4.26
CA LYS A 97 -6.96 18.09 -3.78
C LYS A 97 -7.10 17.78 -2.30
N PHE A 98 -6.14 17.05 -1.75
CA PHE A 98 -6.17 16.59 -0.37
C PHE A 98 -4.76 16.47 0.18
N ARG A 99 -4.61 16.81 1.46
CA ARG A 99 -3.38 16.64 2.23
C ARG A 99 -3.72 16.31 3.67
N PHE A 100 -3.06 15.29 4.20
CA PHE A 100 -3.14 14.89 5.60
C PHE A 100 -1.72 14.78 6.17
N PHE A 101 -1.56 15.21 7.42
CA PHE A 101 -0.29 15.26 8.10
C PHE A 101 -0.40 14.53 9.44
N ILE A 102 0.57 13.65 9.70
CA ILE A 102 0.65 12.82 10.89
C ILE A 102 1.95 13.19 11.60
N ALA A 103 1.85 13.85 12.75
CA ALA A 103 3.02 14.21 13.58
C ALA A 103 2.74 14.16 15.09
N GLU A 104 1.53 13.79 15.49
CA GLU A 104 1.11 13.61 16.87
C GLU A 104 0.03 12.52 16.94
N ASP A 105 -0.38 12.13 18.15
CA ASP A 105 -1.28 10.99 18.42
C ASP A 105 -2.65 11.14 17.72
N VAL A 106 -2.71 10.74 16.45
CA VAL A 106 -3.94 10.56 15.69
C VAL A 106 -4.16 9.08 15.52
N ALA A 107 -4.75 8.43 16.53
CA ALA A 107 -4.98 6.97 16.51
C ALA A 107 -5.77 6.53 15.26
N TYR A 108 -6.75 7.34 14.85
CA TYR A 108 -7.57 7.10 13.66
C TYR A 108 -8.11 8.40 13.07
N HIS A 109 -7.98 8.55 11.75
CA HIS A 109 -8.59 9.62 10.96
C HIS A 109 -9.38 9.01 9.82
N THR A 110 -10.52 9.61 9.49
CA THR A 110 -11.32 9.24 8.32
C THR A 110 -11.87 10.49 7.65
N GLU A 111 -11.86 10.49 6.32
CA GLU A 111 -12.34 11.62 5.52
C GLU A 111 -13.00 11.15 4.24
N LEU A 112 -14.04 11.87 3.83
CA LEU A 112 -14.70 11.66 2.55
C LEU A 112 -14.09 12.62 1.53
N LEU A 113 -13.43 12.06 0.52
CA LEU A 113 -12.96 12.78 -0.66
C LEU A 113 -14.06 12.71 -1.72
N ASP A 114 -14.71 13.85 -1.99
CA ASP A 114 -15.80 13.98 -2.96
C ASP A 114 -15.50 15.10 -3.97
N GLY A 115 -16.08 15.01 -5.16
CA GLY A 115 -16.00 16.03 -6.19
C GLY A 115 -14.75 15.97 -7.09
N PHE A 116 -13.90 14.95 -6.96
CA PHE A 116 -12.77 14.71 -7.87
C PHE A 116 -12.40 13.24 -7.93
N VAL A 117 -11.72 12.83 -9.01
CA VAL A 117 -11.18 11.46 -9.16
C VAL A 117 -9.71 11.45 -8.76
N PRO A 118 -9.31 10.74 -7.69
CA PRO A 118 -7.91 10.56 -7.32
C PRO A 118 -7.12 9.83 -8.41
N THR A 119 -5.92 10.33 -8.73
CA THR A 119 -5.04 9.71 -9.73
C THR A 119 -3.68 9.31 -9.18
N THR A 120 -3.16 10.09 -8.23
CA THR A 120 -1.83 9.88 -7.67
C THR A 120 -1.85 10.11 -6.18
N LEU A 121 -1.34 9.15 -5.43
CA LEU A 121 -1.07 9.24 -4.01
C LEU A 121 0.40 9.55 -3.81
N PHE A 122 0.70 10.50 -2.94
CA PHE A 122 2.04 10.77 -2.45
C PHE A 122 2.06 10.50 -0.95
N ILE A 123 3.03 9.70 -0.51
CA ILE A 123 3.30 9.45 0.89
C ILE A 123 4.75 9.82 1.12
N HIS A 124 4.96 10.82 1.96
CA HIS A 124 6.27 11.22 2.42
C HIS A 124 6.39 10.90 3.90
N THR A 125 7.52 10.34 4.33
CA THR A 125 7.85 10.24 5.75
C THR A 125 9.21 10.87 5.99
N GLU A 126 9.39 11.48 7.15
CA GLU A 126 10.69 12.00 7.60
C GLU A 126 10.93 11.57 9.03
N ASN A 127 11.99 10.78 9.23
CA ASN A 127 12.41 10.22 10.52
C ASN A 127 11.25 9.56 11.30
N PHE A 128 10.30 8.97 10.58
CA PHE A 128 9.07 8.45 11.14
C PHE A 128 9.30 7.11 11.86
N SER A 129 8.76 6.99 13.07
CA SER A 129 8.81 5.79 13.89
C SER A 129 7.42 5.47 14.44
N GLY A 130 6.92 4.27 14.14
CA GLY A 130 5.60 3.80 14.50
C GLY A 130 4.97 2.91 13.43
N LYS A 131 3.72 2.50 13.65
CA LYS A 131 2.95 1.68 12.71
C LYS A 131 1.84 2.52 12.09
N LEU A 132 1.81 2.56 10.76
CA LEU A 132 0.87 3.36 9.98
C LEU A 132 0.13 2.48 8.99
N LYS A 133 -1.20 2.58 8.97
CA LYS A 133 -2.06 2.03 7.93
C LYS A 133 -2.78 3.17 7.24
N ILE A 134 -2.62 3.27 5.93
CA ILE A 134 -3.34 4.21 5.08
C ILE A 134 -4.25 3.40 4.17
N GLU A 135 -5.49 3.82 4.05
CA GLU A 135 -6.45 3.14 3.21
C GLU A 135 -7.29 4.15 2.42
N PHE A 136 -7.46 3.85 1.13
CA PHE A 136 -8.40 4.52 0.25
C PHE A 136 -9.41 3.49 -0.23
N ARG A 137 -10.70 3.77 -0.10
CA ARG A 137 -11.78 2.90 -0.59
C ARG A 137 -12.77 3.67 -1.44
N LYS A 138 -13.15 3.10 -2.58
CA LYS A 138 -14.29 3.58 -3.35
C LYS A 138 -15.58 3.49 -2.51
N ILE A 139 -16.40 4.54 -2.56
CA ILE A 139 -17.76 4.53 -2.03
C ILE A 139 -18.74 4.55 -3.21
N PHE A 140 -19.82 3.78 -3.10
CA PHE A 140 -20.90 3.71 -4.08
C PHE A 140 -22.01 4.71 -3.77
#